data_AF-A0A3C0EPF9-F1
#
_entry.id   AF-A0A3C0EPF9-F1
#
_cell.length_a   1.000
_cell.length_b   1.000
_cell.length_c   1.000
_cell.angle_alpha   90.00
_cell.angle_beta   90.00
_cell.angle_gamma   90.00
#
_symmetry.space_group_name_H-M   'P 1'
#
loop_
_entity.id
_entity.type
_entity.pdbx_description
1 polymer ?
#
loop_
_entity_poly.entity_id
_entity_poly.type
_entity_poly.pdbx_seq_one_letter_code
_entity_poly.pdbx_strand_id
1 'polypeptide(L)'
;MRIITRKLHRAFAELDHYSDEQCKQYLANLRQNKMRFSLRLILLPVLLTLLYFFAVPFGLGNLIKYLQNHQLIDMGRDAHFYPIFLAGAVFWWIGSGIVFLMSRDLFLGKELSKIVNSQLQITRCLGCSYSLIGQTPDGDRLVCPECGHRTTLQELGITLDDLIPPMP
;
A
#
# COMPACT_ATOMS: atom_id res chain seq x y z
N MET A 1 2.00 -9.88 -7.25
CA MET A 1 1.11 -8.74 -6.97
C MET A 1 -0.33 -9.17 -7.19
N ARG A 2 -1.13 -9.38 -6.12
CA ARG A 2 -2.52 -9.85 -6.23
C ARG A 2 -3.56 -8.72 -6.08
N ILE A 3 -3.12 -7.47 -5.94
CA ILE A 3 -3.96 -6.34 -5.50
C ILE A 3 -4.78 -5.72 -6.64
N ILE A 4 -4.33 -5.80 -7.89
CA ILE A 4 -4.98 -5.09 -9.01
C ILE A 4 -6.32 -5.75 -9.42
N THR A 5 -6.48 -7.06 -9.19
CA THR A 5 -7.68 -7.80 -9.64
C THR A 5 -8.41 -8.59 -8.55
N ARG A 6 -7.80 -8.87 -7.38
CA ARG A 6 -8.50 -9.49 -6.26
C ARG A 6 -8.94 -8.45 -5.25
N LYS A 7 -10.10 -8.71 -4.63
CA LYS A 7 -10.65 -7.91 -3.53
C LYS A 7 -9.56 -7.67 -2.47
N LEU A 8 -9.31 -6.40 -2.14
CA LEU A 8 -8.20 -5.93 -1.28
C LEU A 8 -8.06 -6.70 0.03
N HIS A 9 -9.17 -7.19 0.59
CA HIS A 9 -9.21 -7.95 1.84
C HIS A 9 -8.45 -9.29 1.79
N ARG A 10 -8.33 -9.92 0.62
CA ARG A 10 -7.58 -11.19 0.45
C ARG A 10 -6.08 -11.01 0.29
N ALA A 11 -5.58 -9.79 0.45
CA ALA A 11 -4.14 -9.53 0.42
C ALA A 11 -3.44 -9.89 1.74
N PHE A 12 -4.20 -10.11 2.82
CA PHE A 12 -3.70 -10.37 4.16
C PHE A 12 -4.15 -11.76 4.59
N ALA A 13 -3.20 -12.68 4.75
CA ALA A 13 -3.49 -14.05 5.18
C ALA A 13 -4.13 -14.09 6.57
N GLU A 14 -3.86 -13.07 7.37
CA GLU A 14 -4.41 -12.89 8.71
C GLU A 14 -5.91 -12.59 8.69
N LEU A 15 -6.42 -12.02 7.58
CA LEU A 15 -7.84 -11.70 7.40
C LEU A 15 -8.61 -12.82 6.68
N ASP A 16 -7.94 -13.88 6.21
CA ASP A 16 -8.59 -14.97 5.46
C ASP A 16 -9.61 -15.77 6.30
N HIS A 17 -9.63 -15.60 7.62
CA HIS A 17 -10.56 -16.25 8.53
C HIS A 17 -11.89 -15.48 8.69
N TYR A 18 -11.95 -14.22 8.26
CA TYR A 18 -13.15 -13.38 8.37
C TYR A 18 -13.98 -13.41 7.08
N SER A 19 -15.29 -13.20 7.21
CA SER A 19 -16.16 -13.05 6.04
C SER A 19 -15.88 -11.74 5.28
N ASP A 20 -16.23 -11.70 3.99
CA ASP A 20 -16.05 -10.52 3.14
C ASP A 20 -16.71 -9.25 3.73
N GLU A 21 -17.89 -9.38 4.36
CA GLU A 21 -18.62 -8.25 4.95
C GLU A 21 -17.96 -7.74 6.23
N GLN A 22 -17.48 -8.65 7.07
CA GLN A 22 -16.66 -8.33 8.24
C GLN A 22 -15.42 -7.55 7.83
N CYS A 23 -14.71 -8.04 6.82
CA CYS A 23 -13.51 -7.36 6.37
C CYS A 23 -13.80 -5.98 5.77
N LYS A 24 -14.94 -5.79 5.08
CA LYS A 24 -15.37 -4.47 4.59
C LYS A 24 -15.67 -3.50 5.74
N GLN A 25 -16.41 -3.92 6.76
CA GLN A 25 -16.71 -3.08 7.93
C GLN A 25 -15.43 -2.70 8.68
N TYR A 26 -14.52 -3.66 8.89
CA TYR A 26 -13.23 -3.38 9.53
C TYR A 26 -12.41 -2.35 8.74
N LEU A 27 -12.31 -2.52 7.42
CA LEU A 27 -11.62 -1.56 6.55
C LEU A 27 -12.32 -0.19 6.50
N ALA A 28 -13.65 -0.15 6.61
CA ALA A 28 -14.41 1.10 6.66
C ALA A 28 -14.11 1.88 7.96
N ASN A 29 -14.08 1.20 9.10
CA ASN A 29 -13.74 1.80 10.39
C ASN A 29 -12.29 2.30 10.42
N LEU A 30 -11.33 1.50 9.92
CA LEU A 30 -9.94 1.93 9.78
C LEU A 30 -9.80 3.17 8.87
N ARG A 31 -10.57 3.20 7.77
CA ARG A 31 -10.58 4.32 6.83
C ARG A 31 -11.14 5.59 7.46
N GLN A 32 -12.14 5.50 8.34
CA GLN A 32 -12.70 6.68 9.03
C GLN A 32 -11.77 7.21 10.14
N ASN A 33 -11.13 6.33 10.91
CA ASN A 33 -10.46 6.74 12.14
C ASN A 33 -8.95 7.02 11.96
N LYS A 34 -8.29 6.37 10.99
CA LYS A 34 -6.82 6.44 10.83
C LYS A 34 -6.33 6.95 9.48
N MET A 35 -7.16 7.09 8.45
CA MET A 35 -6.76 7.82 7.23
C MET A 35 -6.86 9.34 7.42
N ARG A 36 -6.17 9.87 8.44
CA ARG A 36 -5.53 11.16 8.23
C ARG A 36 -4.57 10.92 7.10
N PHE A 37 -4.92 11.35 5.89
CA PHE A 37 -4.08 11.25 4.71
C PHE A 37 -2.70 11.80 5.07
N SER A 38 -1.79 10.89 5.45
CA SER A 38 -0.43 11.26 5.74
C SER A 38 0.06 11.86 4.44
N LEU A 39 0.47 13.13 4.48
CA LEU A 39 0.91 13.86 3.30
C LEU A 39 1.92 13.02 2.49
N ARG A 40 2.72 12.19 3.19
CA ARG A 40 3.63 11.19 2.63
C ARG A 40 2.98 10.21 1.64
N LEU A 41 1.75 9.80 1.89
CA LEU A 41 0.98 8.82 1.11
C LEU A 41 0.58 9.35 -0.27
N ILE A 42 0.42 10.68 -0.39
CA ILE A 42 0.19 11.38 -1.65
C ILE A 42 1.52 11.86 -2.23
N LEU A 43 2.38 12.47 -1.41
CA LEU A 43 3.61 13.13 -1.83
C LEU A 43 4.60 12.17 -2.46
N LEU A 44 4.76 10.96 -1.92
CA LEU A 44 5.74 9.99 -2.41
C LEU A 44 5.42 9.45 -3.82
N PRO A 45 4.21 8.94 -4.13
CA PRO A 45 3.88 8.53 -5.49
C PRO A 45 3.91 9.71 -6.47
N VAL A 46 3.52 10.91 -6.04
CA VAL A 46 3.67 12.13 -6.85
C VAL A 46 5.14 12.43 -7.14
N LEU A 47 6.01 12.38 -6.14
CA LEU A 47 7.45 12.62 -6.29
C LEU A 47 8.10 11.57 -7.21
N LEU A 48 7.75 10.29 -7.08
CA LEU A 48 8.23 9.24 -7.98
C LEU A 48 7.75 9.46 -9.42
N THR A 49 6.50 9.90 -9.60
CA THR A 49 5.94 10.21 -10.92
C THR A 49 6.64 11.40 -11.55
N LEU A 50 6.92 12.46 -10.77
CA LEU A 50 7.70 13.61 -11.22
C LEU A 50 9.14 13.20 -11.55
N LEU A 51 9.79 12.42 -10.69
CA LEU A 51 11.14 11.93 -10.93
C LEU A 51 11.20 11.13 -12.24
N TYR A 52 10.25 10.23 -12.48
CA TYR A 52 10.11 9.52 -13.75
C TYR A 52 9.93 10.52 -14.91
N PHE A 53 8.99 11.46 -14.77
CA PHE A 53 8.68 12.50 -15.76
C PHE A 53 9.91 13.31 -16.21
N PHE A 54 10.82 13.62 -15.30
CA PHE A 54 12.02 14.40 -15.61
C PHE A 54 13.24 13.55 -15.98
N ALA A 55 13.48 12.44 -15.27
CA ALA A 55 14.70 11.66 -15.41
C ALA A 55 14.83 11.01 -16.79
N VAL A 56 13.72 10.51 -17.36
CA VAL A 56 13.80 9.77 -18.63
C VAL A 56 13.90 10.66 -19.85
N PRO A 57 13.13 11.77 -20.01
CA PRO A 57 13.39 12.72 -21.09
C PRO A 57 14.80 13.30 -21.02
N PHE A 58 15.30 13.54 -19.79
CA PHE A 58 16.68 13.98 -19.59
C PHE A 58 17.69 12.92 -20.05
N GLY A 59 17.52 11.66 -19.66
CA GLY A 59 18.37 10.55 -20.11
C GLY A 59 18.32 10.32 -21.63
N LEU A 60 17.13 10.29 -22.21
CA LEU A 60 16.90 10.19 -23.65
C LEU A 60 17.54 11.35 -24.40
N GLY A 61 17.38 12.58 -23.92
CA GLY A 61 17.98 13.76 -24.54
C GLY A 61 19.50 13.69 -24.58
N ASN A 62 20.14 13.22 -23.50
CA ASN A 62 21.60 13.03 -23.47
C ASN A 62 22.04 11.90 -24.40
N LEU A 63 21.30 10.80 -24.46
CA LEU A 63 21.58 9.69 -25.39
C LEU A 63 21.47 10.14 -26.85
N ILE A 64 20.42 10.88 -27.20
CA ILE A 64 20.22 11.42 -28.55
C ILE A 64 21.37 12.35 -28.94
N LYS A 65 21.78 13.26 -28.04
CA LYS A 65 22.95 14.13 -28.26
C LYS A 65 24.24 13.34 -28.46
N TYR A 66 24.44 12.29 -27.68
CA TYR A 66 25.61 11.41 -27.80
C TYR A 66 25.64 10.71 -29.17
N LEU A 67 24.51 10.14 -29.61
CA LEU A 67 24.38 9.47 -30.90
C LEU A 67 24.58 10.44 -32.08
N GLN A 68 24.05 11.66 -31.95
CA GLN A 68 24.25 12.71 -32.94
C GLN A 68 25.72 13.13 -33.05
N ASN A 69 26.41 13.29 -31.91
CA ASN A 69 27.82 13.67 -31.89
C ASN A 69 28.73 12.60 -32.54
N HIS A 70 28.32 11.33 -32.47
CA HIS A 70 28.98 10.21 -33.14
C HIS A 70 28.48 9.96 -34.58
N GLN A 71 27.65 10.85 -35.14
CA GLN A 71 27.10 10.75 -36.51
C GLN A 71 26.33 9.44 -36.78
N LEU A 72 25.78 8.81 -35.74
CA LEU A 72 25.01 7.57 -35.88
C LEU A 72 23.56 7.84 -36.32
N ILE A 73 23.08 9.07 -36.16
CA ILE A 73 21.71 9.48 -36.48
C ILE A 73 21.74 10.90 -37.09
N ASP A 74 21.03 11.09 -38.21
CA ASP A 74 20.83 12.40 -38.85
C ASP A 74 19.36 12.84 -38.74
N MET A 75 19.05 13.64 -37.71
CA MET A 75 17.68 14.04 -37.37
C MET A 75 16.98 14.90 -38.43
N GLY A 76 17.72 15.48 -39.39
CA GLY A 76 17.17 16.39 -40.38
C GLY A 76 16.60 15.70 -41.63
N ARG A 77 16.95 14.43 -41.87
CA ARG A 77 16.69 13.77 -43.16
C ARG A 77 15.85 12.50 -43.05
N ASP A 78 15.89 11.83 -41.91
CA ASP A 78 15.22 10.55 -41.74
C ASP A 78 13.74 10.72 -41.35
N ALA A 79 12.86 10.60 -42.33
CA ALA A 79 11.40 10.57 -42.13
C ALA A 79 10.96 9.48 -41.13
N HIS A 80 11.79 8.45 -40.91
CA HIS A 80 11.56 7.38 -39.95
C HIS A 80 11.76 7.79 -38.48
N PHE A 81 12.42 8.91 -38.20
CA PHE A 81 12.68 9.35 -36.82
C PHE A 81 11.40 9.81 -36.11
N TYR A 82 10.56 10.59 -36.77
CA TYR A 82 9.31 11.12 -36.21
C TYR A 82 8.32 10.06 -35.70
N PRO A 83 8.00 8.98 -36.44
CA PRO A 83 7.09 7.94 -35.94
C PRO A 83 7.70 7.17 -34.76
N ILE A 84 9.02 6.95 -34.73
CA ILE A 84 9.70 6.31 -33.59
C ILE A 84 9.59 7.20 -32.35
N PHE A 85 9.86 8.50 -32.50
CA PHE A 85 9.74 9.45 -31.40
C PHE A 85 8.30 9.54 -30.87
N LEU A 86 7.32 9.62 -31.77
CA LEU A 86 5.91 9.65 -31.41
C LEU A 86 5.49 8.37 -30.68
N ALA A 87 5.89 7.20 -31.17
CA ALA A 87 5.64 5.92 -30.51
C ALA A 87 6.28 5.89 -29.11
N GLY A 88 7.52 6.37 -28.97
CA GLY A 88 8.20 6.51 -27.69
C GLY A 88 7.45 7.42 -26.72
N ALA A 89 6.94 8.57 -27.19
CA ALA A 89 6.15 9.49 -26.38
C ALA A 89 4.81 8.89 -25.94
N VAL A 90 4.14 8.11 -26.80
CA VAL A 90 2.91 7.39 -26.45
C VAL A 90 3.19 6.32 -25.40
N PHE A 91 4.22 5.49 -25.60
CA PHE A 91 4.64 4.50 -24.61
C PHE A 91 5.03 5.13 -23.28
N TRP A 92 5.73 6.27 -23.33
CA TRP A 92 6.10 7.06 -22.16
C TRP A 92 4.87 7.48 -21.35
N TRP A 93 3.87 8.03 -22.04
CA TRP A 93 2.63 8.50 -21.43
C TRP A 93 1.84 7.35 -20.78
N ILE A 94 1.66 6.24 -21.50
CA ILE A 94 1.00 5.04 -20.97
C ILE A 94 1.78 4.47 -19.77
N GLY A 95 3.11 4.37 -19.89
CA GLY A 95 3.98 3.89 -18.83
C GLY A 95 3.89 4.72 -17.56
N SER A 96 3.76 6.05 -17.68
CA SER A 96 3.60 6.94 -16.53
C SER A 96 2.32 6.64 -15.73
N GLY A 97 1.21 6.36 -16.42
CA GLY A 97 -0.06 6.00 -15.77
C GLY A 97 0.04 4.68 -15.02
N ILE A 98 0.72 3.68 -15.60
CA ILE A 98 0.95 2.38 -14.96
C ILE A 98 1.83 2.54 -13.71
N VAL A 99 2.94 3.29 -13.81
CA VAL A 99 3.84 3.54 -12.68
C VAL A 99 3.11 4.25 -11.54
N PHE A 100 2.26 5.24 -11.86
CA PHE A 100 1.44 5.92 -10.86
C PHE A 100 0.48 4.95 -10.15
N LEU A 101 -0.27 4.13 -10.89
CA LEU A 101 -1.19 3.16 -10.31
C LEU A 101 -0.47 2.12 -9.44
N MET A 102 0.65 1.57 -9.93
CA MET A 102 1.44 0.59 -9.19
C MET A 102 2.06 1.17 -7.93
N SER A 103 2.60 2.40 -8.00
CA SER A 103 3.20 3.06 -6.84
C SER A 103 2.14 3.36 -5.76
N ARG A 104 0.95 3.81 -6.17
CA ARG A 104 -0.20 4.02 -5.28
C ARG A 104 -0.58 2.72 -4.57
N ASP A 105 -0.74 1.64 -5.31
CA ASP A 105 -1.19 0.35 -4.76
C ASP A 105 -0.16 -0.29 -3.85
N LEU A 106 1.14 -0.24 -4.21
CA LEU A 106 2.21 -0.72 -3.35
C LEU A 106 2.29 0.05 -2.04
N PHE A 107 2.12 1.37 -2.10
CA PHE A 107 2.23 2.20 -0.92
C PHE A 107 1.03 2.03 -0.01
N LEU A 108 -0.18 2.04 -0.56
CA LEU A 108 -1.42 1.73 0.17
C LEU A 108 -1.33 0.36 0.83
N GLY A 109 -0.86 -0.66 0.11
CA GLY A 109 -0.69 -2.01 0.63
C GLY A 109 0.31 -2.07 1.79
N LYS A 110 1.46 -1.39 1.67
CA LYS A 110 2.48 -1.35 2.73
C LYS A 110 2.00 -0.63 3.97
N GLU A 111 1.32 0.51 3.82
CA GLU A 111 0.83 1.27 4.98
C GLU A 111 -0.30 0.53 5.67
N LEU A 112 -1.23 -0.05 4.90
CA LEU A 112 -2.29 -0.87 5.46
C LEU A 112 -1.71 -2.09 6.19
N SER A 113 -0.71 -2.75 5.59
CA SER A 113 0.01 -3.86 6.24
C SER A 113 0.66 -3.44 7.56
N LYS A 114 1.27 -2.26 7.63
CA LYS A 114 1.83 -1.73 8.90
C LYS A 114 0.76 -1.45 9.94
N ILE A 115 -0.38 -0.89 9.54
CA ILE A 115 -1.49 -0.61 10.46
C ILE A 115 -2.08 -1.92 10.99
N VAL A 116 -2.33 -2.89 10.11
CA VAL A 116 -2.83 -4.21 10.50
C VAL A 116 -1.81 -4.90 11.38
N ASN A 117 -0.53 -4.96 11.00
CA ASN A 117 0.50 -5.61 11.80
C ASN A 117 0.71 -4.93 13.17
N SER A 118 0.61 -3.61 13.25
CA SER A 118 0.73 -2.92 14.55
C SER A 118 -0.47 -3.24 15.46
N GLN A 119 -1.70 -3.28 14.92
CA GLN A 119 -2.86 -3.70 15.73
C GLN A 119 -2.84 -5.18 16.09
N LEU A 120 -2.37 -6.05 15.19
CA LEU A 120 -2.16 -7.46 15.47
C LEU A 120 -1.09 -7.68 16.54
N GLN A 121 -0.09 -6.80 16.65
CA GLN A 121 0.91 -6.87 17.73
C GLN A 121 0.34 -6.41 19.07
N ILE A 122 -0.45 -5.32 19.06
CA ILE A 122 -1.07 -4.78 20.29
C ILE A 122 -2.09 -5.77 20.87
N THR A 123 -2.78 -6.53 20.02
CA THR A 123 -3.79 -7.52 20.47
C THR A 123 -3.19 -8.87 20.89
N ARG A 124 -1.87 -9.00 21.03
CA ARG A 124 -1.24 -10.22 21.52
C ARG A 124 -1.05 -10.19 23.02
N CYS A 125 -1.25 -11.34 23.66
CA CYS A 125 -0.97 -11.52 25.07
C CYS A 125 0.52 -11.24 25.37
N LEU A 126 0.80 -10.42 26.38
CA LEU A 126 2.16 -10.07 26.81
C LEU A 126 2.96 -11.29 27.33
N GLY A 127 2.28 -12.33 27.80
CA GLY A 127 2.91 -13.53 28.34
C GLY A 127 3.31 -14.56 27.27
N CYS A 128 2.39 -14.93 26.37
CA CYS A 128 2.60 -16.02 25.40
C CYS A 128 2.47 -15.61 23.93
N SER A 129 2.26 -14.33 23.62
CA SER A 129 2.02 -13.81 22.27
C SER A 129 0.78 -14.36 21.55
N TYR A 130 -0.12 -15.05 22.25
CA TYR A 130 -1.39 -15.52 21.70
C TYR A 130 -2.29 -14.35 21.29
N SER A 131 -3.00 -14.46 20.16
CA SER A 131 -3.91 -13.40 19.70
C SER A 131 -5.17 -13.35 20.56
N LEU A 132 -5.43 -12.20 21.18
CA LEU A 132 -6.61 -11.96 22.01
C LEU A 132 -7.80 -11.42 21.19
N ILE A 133 -7.69 -11.38 19.86
CA ILE A 133 -8.77 -10.90 18.98
C ILE A 133 -9.97 -11.84 19.08
N GLY A 134 -11.16 -11.29 19.24
CA GLY A 134 -12.41 -12.05 19.36
C GLY A 134 -12.68 -12.65 20.74
N GLN A 135 -11.79 -12.43 21.72
CA GLN A 135 -12.08 -12.75 23.13
C GLN A 135 -13.11 -11.77 23.67
N THR A 136 -14.14 -12.28 24.34
CA THR A 136 -15.08 -11.45 25.10
C THR A 136 -14.40 -10.97 26.39
N PRO A 137 -14.27 -9.66 26.62
CA PRO A 137 -13.66 -9.16 27.86
C PRO A 137 -14.52 -9.53 29.08
N ASP A 138 -13.85 -9.94 30.15
CA ASP A 138 -14.46 -10.18 31.46
C ASP A 138 -14.34 -8.89 32.28
N GLY A 139 -15.32 -8.00 32.10
CA GLY A 139 -15.25 -6.62 32.57
C GLY A 139 -14.26 -5.79 31.77
N ASP A 140 -13.25 -5.21 32.43
CA ASP A 140 -12.19 -4.38 31.80
C ASP A 140 -10.88 -5.17 31.59
N ARG A 141 -10.97 -6.50 31.63
CA ARG A 141 -9.81 -7.41 31.59
C ARG A 141 -10.00 -8.46 30.51
N LEU A 142 -8.94 -8.71 29.77
CA LEU A 142 -8.81 -9.84 28.86
C LEU A 142 -8.00 -10.93 29.56
N VAL A 143 -8.54 -12.15 29.58
CA VAL A 143 -7.85 -13.33 30.11
C VAL A 143 -7.38 -14.17 28.94
N CYS A 144 -6.07 -14.40 28.84
CA CYS A 144 -5.52 -15.25 27.81
C CYS A 144 -5.94 -16.72 28.03
N PRO A 145 -6.52 -17.41 27.04
CA PRO A 145 -6.94 -18.80 27.19
C PRO A 145 -5.77 -19.79 27.32
N GLU A 146 -4.60 -19.43 26.77
CA GLU A 146 -3.42 -20.32 26.76
C GLU A 146 -2.64 -20.26 28.08
N CYS A 147 -2.35 -19.06 28.58
CA CYS A 147 -1.47 -18.87 29.74
C CYS A 147 -2.18 -18.30 30.98
N GLY A 148 -3.46 -17.95 30.88
CA GLY A 148 -4.24 -17.35 31.98
C GLY A 148 -3.83 -15.92 32.36
N HIS A 149 -2.88 -15.32 31.63
CA HIS A 149 -2.43 -13.96 31.89
C HIS A 149 -3.57 -12.96 31.70
N ARG A 150 -3.72 -12.05 32.66
CA ARG A 150 -4.78 -11.03 32.67
C ARG A 150 -4.18 -9.70 32.24
N THR A 151 -4.70 -9.11 31.19
CA THR A 151 -4.26 -7.81 30.70
C THR A 151 -5.45 -6.86 30.65
N THR A 152 -5.28 -5.64 31.15
CA THR A 152 -6.33 -4.62 31.08
C THR A 152 -6.39 -3.97 29.70
N LEU A 153 -7.57 -3.50 29.28
CA LEU A 153 -7.71 -2.77 28.00
C LEU A 153 -6.83 -1.52 27.96
N GLN A 154 -6.68 -0.86 29.11
CA GLN A 154 -5.88 0.33 29.26
C GLN A 154 -4.37 0.08 29.10
N GLU A 155 -3.86 -1.06 29.59
CA GLU A 155 -2.45 -1.47 29.40
C GLU A 155 -2.12 -1.73 27.92
N LEU A 156 -3.08 -2.25 27.16
CA LEU A 156 -2.93 -2.47 25.72
C LEU A 156 -3.15 -1.19 24.90
N GLY A 157 -3.70 -0.13 25.50
CA GLY A 157 -4.05 1.10 24.79
C GLY A 157 -5.10 0.88 23.70
N ILE A 158 -5.98 -0.10 23.89
CA ILE A 158 -7.09 -0.42 22.97
C ILE A 158 -8.43 -0.14 23.62
N THR A 159 -9.40 0.21 22.79
CA THR A 159 -10.78 0.40 23.21
C THR A 159 -11.58 -0.88 23.02
N LEU A 160 -12.73 -1.00 23.69
CA LEU A 160 -13.66 -2.11 23.49
C LEU A 160 -14.09 -2.25 22.02
N ASP A 161 -14.19 -1.13 21.31
CA ASP A 161 -14.52 -1.07 19.89
C ASP A 161 -13.44 -1.70 18.99
N ASP A 162 -12.18 -1.75 19.44
CA ASP A 162 -11.09 -2.39 18.70
C ASP A 162 -11.11 -3.93 18.84
N LEU A 163 -11.82 -4.46 19.86
CA LEU A 163 -11.91 -5.89 20.15
C LEU A 163 -13.09 -6.59 19.51
N ILE A 164 -14.14 -5.84 19.17
CA ILE A 164 -15.35 -6.39 18.57
C ILE A 164 -15.05 -6.72 17.12
N PRO A 165 -14.94 -8.01 16.73
CA PRO A 165 -14.94 -8.35 15.32
C PRO A 165 -16.28 -7.86 14.75
N PRO A 166 -16.32 -7.27 13.54
CA PRO A 166 -17.57 -6.84 12.95
C PRO A 166 -18.58 -7.99 12.98
N MET A 167 -19.81 -7.71 13.44
CA MET A 167 -20.83 -8.75 13.55
C MET A 167 -21.14 -9.31 12.14
N PRO A 168 -21.33 -10.64 12.00
CA PRO A 168 -21.69 -11.25 10.72
C PRO A 168 -23.04 -10.78 10.18
#